data_AF-A0A0G2JXQ6-F1
#
_entry.id   AF-A0A0G2JXQ6-F1
#
_cell.length_a   1.000
_cell.length_b   1.000
_cell.length_c   1.000
_cell.angle_alpha   90.00
_cell.angle_beta   90.00
_cell.angle_gamma   90.00
#
_symmetry.space_group_name_H-M   'P 1'
#
loop_
_entity.id
_entity.type
_entity.pdbx_description
1 polymer ?
#
loop_
_entity_poly.entity_id
_entity_poly.type
_entity_poly.pdbx_seq_one_letter_code
_entity_poly.pdbx_strand_id
1 'polypeptide(L)'
;MLLLLTLALLAGLTCSAQNVQGKNDAKYFYVKGEDVGDLKGIRIFLSLLNFIKGIQLRFGNDWSDVYGSRSLKYKEFLLEDGEHVTQVSGLPWSGEVSSQSPWLPSSPHSGRATL
;
A
#
# COMPACT_ATOMS: atom_id res chain seq x y z
N MET A 1 15.91 -32.53 -25.69
CA MET A 1 15.02 -32.51 -24.51
C MET A 1 15.40 -31.43 -23.49
N LEU A 2 16.69 -31.14 -23.30
CA LEU A 2 17.15 -30.11 -22.36
C LEU A 2 16.68 -28.68 -22.72
N LEU A 3 16.61 -28.35 -24.02
CA LEU A 3 16.23 -27.02 -24.51
C LEU A 3 14.78 -26.61 -24.14
N LEU A 4 13.85 -27.56 -24.16
CA LEU A 4 12.45 -27.33 -23.78
C LEU A 4 12.31 -27.14 -22.27
N LEU A 5 13.11 -27.88 -21.49
CA LEU A 5 13.17 -27.74 -20.04
C LEU A 5 13.71 -26.36 -19.63
N THR A 6 14.77 -25.88 -20.29
CA THR A 6 15.31 -24.54 -20.01
C THR A 6 14.33 -23.45 -20.40
N LEU A 7 13.60 -23.61 -21.52
CA LEU A 7 12.59 -22.63 -21.93
C LEU A 7 11.40 -22.60 -20.97
N ALA A 8 10.94 -23.76 -20.49
CA ALA A 8 9.89 -23.86 -19.47
C ALA A 8 10.33 -23.24 -18.12
N LEU A 9 11.60 -23.43 -17.74
CA LEU A 9 12.15 -22.86 -16.52
C LEU A 9 12.29 -21.33 -16.60
N LEU A 10 12.73 -20.79 -17.74
CA LEU A 10 12.80 -19.34 -17.95
C LEU A 10 11.40 -18.69 -18.01
N ALA A 11 10.41 -19.38 -18.59
CA ALA A 11 9.03 -18.90 -18.64
C ALA A 11 8.32 -18.97 -17.27
N GLY A 12 8.69 -19.92 -16.40
CA GLY A 12 8.15 -20.03 -15.04
C GLY A 12 8.73 -19.02 -14.04
N LEU A 13 9.91 -18.47 -14.33
CA LEU A 13 10.61 -17.48 -13.49
C LEU A 13 10.26 -16.02 -13.83
N THR A 14 9.42 -15.77 -14.85
CA THR A 14 8.87 -14.44 -15.08
C THR A 14 7.78 -14.19 -14.04
N CYS A 15 8.22 -13.79 -12.83
CA CYS A 15 7.33 -13.19 -11.84
C CYS A 15 6.89 -11.84 -12.39
N SER A 16 5.86 -11.86 -13.24
CA SER A 16 5.14 -10.66 -13.62
C SER A 16 4.53 -10.09 -12.35
N ALA A 17 4.96 -8.89 -11.93
CA ALA A 17 4.23 -8.10 -10.95
C ALA A 17 2.85 -7.82 -11.55
N GLN A 18 1.85 -8.61 -11.16
CA GLN A 18 0.50 -8.46 -11.64
C GLN A 18 -0.04 -7.16 -11.05
N ASN A 19 -0.32 -6.17 -11.90
CA ASN A 19 -1.17 -5.05 -11.53
C ASN A 19 -2.45 -5.66 -10.96
N VAL A 20 -2.77 -5.36 -9.70
CA VAL A 20 -3.92 -5.94 -9.01
C VAL A 20 -5.19 -5.34 -9.61
N GLN A 21 -5.60 -5.84 -10.77
CA GLN A 21 -6.87 -5.52 -11.40
C GLN A 21 -7.90 -6.56 -10.96
N GLY A 22 -8.07 -6.67 -9.63
CA GLY A 22 -9.15 -7.42 -9.02
C GLY A 22 -10.41 -6.56 -8.98
N LYS A 23 -11.58 -7.19 -9.17
CA LYS A 23 -12.90 -6.57 -9.02
C LYS A 23 -13.19 -6.30 -7.54
N ASN A 24 -12.44 -5.40 -6.92
CA ASN A 24 -12.61 -4.94 -5.56
C ASN A 24 -12.82 -3.42 -5.63
N ASP A 25 -13.79 -2.88 -4.89
CA ASP A 25 -14.03 -1.42 -4.79
C ASP A 25 -12.81 -0.66 -4.20
N ALA A 26 -11.77 -1.38 -3.81
CA ALA A 26 -10.49 -0.84 -3.39
C ALA A 26 -9.66 -0.39 -4.60
N LYS A 27 -9.54 0.93 -4.77
CA LYS A 27 -8.55 1.52 -5.67
C LYS A 27 -7.16 1.39 -5.06
N TYR A 28 -6.30 0.60 -5.69
CA TYR A 28 -4.88 0.57 -5.38
C TYR A 28 -4.18 1.78 -6.01
N PHE A 29 -3.09 2.23 -5.40
CA PHE A 29 -2.24 3.27 -5.97
C PHE A 29 -0.78 2.85 -5.86
N TYR A 30 -0.01 3.28 -6.85
CA TYR A 30 1.43 3.13 -6.90
C TYR A 30 2.01 4.44 -7.42
N VAL A 31 3.04 4.95 -6.77
CA VAL A 31 3.70 6.19 -7.15
C VAL A 31 5.16 5.87 -7.44
N LYS A 32 5.56 6.09 -8.69
CA LYS A 32 6.96 5.99 -9.11
C LYS A 32 7.61 7.36 -8.93
N GLY A 33 8.53 7.48 -7.96
CA GLY A 33 9.08 8.79 -7.55
C GLY A 33 10.17 9.34 -8.46
N GLU A 34 10.94 8.48 -9.14
CA GLU A 34 12.16 8.88 -9.88
C GLU A 34 11.90 9.91 -10.99
N ASP A 35 10.73 9.85 -11.64
CA ASP A 35 10.43 10.70 -12.79
C ASP A 35 9.88 12.08 -12.39
N VAL A 36 9.54 12.29 -11.11
CA VAL A 36 8.83 13.49 -10.60
C VAL A 36 9.69 14.31 -9.63
N GLY A 37 10.83 13.76 -9.20
CA GLY A 37 11.80 14.43 -8.32
C GLY A 37 11.75 13.93 -6.86
N ASP A 38 12.46 14.61 -5.98
CA ASP A 38 12.59 14.20 -4.58
C ASP A 38 11.29 14.39 -3.80
N LEU A 39 10.99 13.44 -2.90
CA LEU A 39 9.90 13.58 -1.94
C LEU A 39 10.20 14.72 -0.96
N LYS A 40 9.39 15.77 -1.00
CA LYS A 40 9.50 16.96 -0.15
C LYS A 40 8.40 17.07 0.89
N GLY A 41 7.41 16.19 0.86
CA GLY A 41 6.37 16.20 1.87
C GLY A 41 5.33 15.10 1.74
N ILE A 42 4.65 14.86 2.84
CA ILE A 42 3.58 13.88 2.99
C ILE A 42 2.43 14.55 3.72
N ARG A 43 1.22 14.46 3.16
CA ARG A 43 -0.01 14.89 3.80
C ARG A 43 -0.92 13.69 3.99
N ILE A 44 -1.34 13.44 5.24
CA ILE A 44 -2.17 12.32 5.64
C ILE A 44 -3.55 12.84 6.03
N PHE A 45 -4.57 12.46 5.28
CA PHE A 45 -5.97 12.78 5.55
C PHE A 45 -6.57 11.77 6.51
N LEU A 46 -7.23 12.28 7.55
CA LEU A 46 -7.79 11.48 8.64
C LEU A 46 -9.31 11.58 8.66
N SER A 47 -9.96 10.52 9.13
CA SER A 47 -11.36 10.54 9.55
C SER A 47 -11.53 11.29 10.88
N LEU A 48 -12.78 11.52 11.27
CA LEU A 48 -13.09 12.07 12.60
C LEU A 48 -12.50 11.21 13.73
N LEU A 49 -12.51 9.88 13.56
CA LEU A 49 -11.95 8.88 14.48
C LEU A 49 -10.44 8.64 14.31
N ASN A 50 -9.72 9.52 13.60
CA ASN A 50 -8.27 9.43 13.34
C ASN A 50 -7.80 8.24 12.47
N PHE A 51 -8.68 7.51 11.81
CA PHE A 51 -8.27 6.55 10.78
C PHE A 51 -7.75 7.25 9.52
N ILE A 52 -6.68 6.71 8.93
CA ILE A 52 -6.14 7.19 7.65
C ILE A 52 -7.17 6.92 6.55
N LYS A 53 -7.55 7.98 5.83
CA LYS A 53 -8.49 7.93 4.70
C LYS A 53 -7.81 8.18 3.36
N GLY A 54 -6.72 8.92 3.36
CA GLY A 54 -6.00 9.23 2.14
C GLY A 54 -4.64 9.83 2.40
N ILE A 55 -3.80 9.81 1.38
CA ILE A 55 -2.43 10.29 1.41
C ILE A 55 -2.21 11.16 0.17
N GLN A 56 -1.44 12.23 0.32
CA GLN A 56 -0.99 13.06 -0.78
C GLN A 56 0.51 13.30 -0.60
N LEU A 57 1.27 13.18 -1.68
CA LEU A 57 2.72 13.29 -1.65
C LEU A 57 3.13 14.59 -2.35
N ARG A 58 4.22 15.20 -1.90
CA ARG A 58 4.80 16.38 -2.55
C ARG A 58 6.14 15.99 -3.17
N PHE A 59 6.28 16.18 -4.46
CA PHE A 59 7.54 15.99 -5.19
C PHE A 59 8.03 17.34 -5.69
N GLY A 60 9.24 17.74 -5.32
CA GLY A 60 9.71 19.11 -5.53
C GLY A 60 8.73 20.14 -4.92
N ASN A 61 8.13 20.98 -5.77
CA ASN A 61 7.17 22.00 -5.33
C ASN A 61 5.70 21.59 -5.44
N ASP A 62 5.40 20.51 -6.17
CA ASP A 62 4.04 20.16 -6.55
C ASP A 62 3.47 19.01 -5.72
N TRP A 63 2.19 19.13 -5.38
CA TRP A 63 1.45 18.08 -4.72
C TRP A 63 0.85 17.13 -5.75
N SER A 64 0.95 15.83 -5.50
CA SER A 64 0.26 14.79 -6.26
C SER A 64 -1.26 14.90 -6.11
N ASP A 65 -1.98 14.07 -6.87
CA ASP A 65 -3.36 13.74 -6.53
C ASP A 65 -3.47 13.09 -5.15
N VAL A 66 -4.69 13.10 -4.58
CA VAL A 66 -4.98 12.42 -3.32
C VAL A 66 -5.25 10.95 -3.61
N TYR A 67 -4.45 10.08 -3.00
CA TYR A 67 -4.67 8.65 -3.02
C TYR A 67 -5.58 8.26 -1.85
N GLY A 68 -6.78 7.75 -2.17
CA GLY A 68 -7.84 7.50 -1.18
C GLY A 68 -8.87 8.62 -1.15
N SER A 69 -9.22 9.12 0.04
CA SER A 69 -10.22 10.18 0.22
C SER A 69 -9.65 11.41 0.94
N ARG A 70 -9.96 12.60 0.42
CA ARG A 70 -9.65 13.88 1.07
C ARG A 70 -10.56 14.10 2.29
N SER A 71 -10.05 14.82 3.29
CA SER A 71 -10.82 15.32 4.43
C SER A 71 -10.28 16.68 4.90
N LEU A 72 -11.07 17.41 5.70
CA LEU A 72 -10.62 18.68 6.29
C LEU A 72 -9.60 18.48 7.42
N LYS A 73 -9.55 17.28 8.01
CA LYS A 73 -8.64 16.93 9.09
C LYS A 73 -7.44 16.18 8.51
N TYR A 74 -6.29 16.84 8.47
CA TYR A 74 -5.06 16.23 7.96
C TYR A 74 -3.85 16.56 8.84
N LYS A 75 -2.80 15.76 8.69
CA LYS A 75 -1.45 16.07 9.19
C LYS A 75 -0.53 16.23 7.99
N GLU A 76 0.38 17.19 8.08
CA GLU A 76 1.37 17.48 7.05
C GLU A 76 2.77 17.35 7.63
N PHE A 77 3.65 16.71 6.87
CA PHE A 77 5.06 16.52 7.17
C PHE A 77 5.82 17.03 5.95
N LEU A 78 6.46 18.19 6.09
CA LEU A 78 7.34 18.73 5.05
C LEU A 78 8.77 18.32 5.40
N LEU A 79 9.54 18.00 4.37
CA LEU A 79 10.94 17.63 4.51
C LEU A 79 11.80 18.82 4.13
N GLU A 80 12.83 19.06 4.93
CA GLU A 80 13.86 20.05 4.64
C GLU A 80 14.74 19.61 3.45
N ASP A 81 15.54 20.53 2.94
CA ASP A 81 16.47 20.20 1.85
C ASP A 81 17.52 19.18 2.29
N GLY A 82 17.59 18.05 1.56
CA GLY A 82 18.45 16.91 1.87
C GLY A 82 17.85 15.92 2.89
N GLU A 83 16.76 16.26 3.57
CA GLU A 83 16.03 15.33 4.43
C GLU A 83 15.29 14.29 3.59
N HIS A 84 15.28 13.05 4.07
CA HIS A 84 14.58 11.95 3.41
C HIS A 84 13.99 10.99 4.44
N VAL A 85 12.82 10.41 4.14
CA VAL A 85 12.23 9.37 4.97
C VAL A 85 13.02 8.08 4.78
N THR A 86 13.69 7.61 5.83
CA THR A 86 14.44 6.35 5.83
C THR A 86 13.65 5.17 6.37
N GLN A 87 12.62 5.42 7.18
CA GLN A 87 11.83 4.38 7.82
C GLN A 87 10.38 4.83 8.03
N VAL A 88 9.44 3.91 7.83
CA VAL A 88 8.03 4.06 8.16
C VAL A 88 7.62 2.88 9.04
N SER A 89 6.94 3.16 10.14
CA SER A 89 6.34 2.14 11.02
C SER A 89 4.85 2.43 11.23
N GLY A 90 4.08 1.38 11.48
CA GLY A 90 2.64 1.49 11.66
C GLY A 90 2.02 0.22 12.19
N LEU A 91 0.80 0.33 12.70
CA LEU A 91 0.00 -0.82 13.11
C LEU A 91 -0.91 -1.22 11.95
N PRO A 92 -1.02 -2.53 11.63
CA PRO A 92 -2.03 -2.98 10.69
C PRO A 92 -3.41 -2.64 11.24
N TRP A 93 -4.33 -2.22 10.37
CA TRP A 93 -5.71 -2.04 10.77
C TRP A 93 -6.32 -3.40 11.08
N SER A 94 -6.54 -3.68 12.36
CA SER A 94 -7.32 -4.85 12.81
C SER A 94 -8.79 -4.47 12.85
N GLY A 95 -9.40 -4.39 11.69
CA GLY A 95 -10.86 -4.45 11.59
C GLY A 95 -11.22 -5.78 10.96
N GLU A 96 -12.13 -6.48 11.61
CA GLU A 96 -12.71 -7.71 11.09
C GLU A 96 -13.51 -7.37 9.84
N VAL A 97 -12.97 -7.71 8.66
CA VAL A 97 -13.80 -7.79 7.46
C VAL A 97 -14.68 -9.01 7.69
N SER A 98 -15.95 -8.79 8.05
CA SER A 98 -16.97 -9.83 8.06
C SER A 98 -17.27 -10.27 6.62
N SER A 99 -16.29 -10.92 6.00
CA SER A 99 -16.50 -11.78 4.85
C SER A 99 -17.22 -13.02 5.37
N GLN A 100 -18.55 -12.97 5.47
CA GLN A 100 -19.33 -14.18 5.28
C GLN A 100 -19.14 -14.62 3.82
N SER A 101 -18.07 -15.37 3.58
CA SER A 101 -17.88 -16.15 2.36
C SER A 101 -18.39 -17.58 2.63
N PRO A 102 -19.27 -18.17 1.81
CA PRO A 102 -19.95 -19.44 2.12
C PRO A 102 -19.07 -20.71 2.04
N TRP A 103 -17.78 -20.57 1.79
CA TRP A 103 -16.92 -21.70 1.46
C TRP A 103 -15.61 -21.62 2.22
N LEU A 104 -15.62 -22.00 3.50
CA LEU A 104 -14.47 -22.58 4.18
C LEU A 104 -15.00 -23.36 5.41
N PRO A 105 -14.65 -24.65 5.59
CA PRO A 105 -15.08 -25.43 6.74
C PRO A 105 -14.37 -24.93 8.01
N SER A 106 -15.18 -24.66 9.03
CA SER A 106 -14.75 -24.36 10.39
C SER A 106 -13.98 -25.52 11.02
N SER A 107 -12.79 -25.24 11.56
CA SER A 107 -12.27 -25.99 12.70
C SER A 107 -11.27 -25.18 13.54
N PRO A 108 -11.16 -25.49 14.84
CA PRO A 108 -10.72 -24.54 15.85
C PRO A 108 -9.33 -24.86 16.43
N HIS A 109 -8.81 -23.87 17.18
CA HIS A 109 -7.85 -23.96 18.29
C HIS A 109 -6.44 -23.37 18.11
N SER A 110 -6.20 -22.45 19.05
CA SER A 110 -4.97 -22.30 19.86
C SER A 110 -3.84 -21.43 19.31
N GLY A 111 -3.45 -20.43 20.11
CA GLY A 111 -2.12 -19.84 20.03
C GLY A 111 -2.02 -18.36 20.34
N ARG A 112 -2.16 -18.00 21.63
CA ARG A 112 -1.79 -16.70 22.19
C ARG A 112 -0.27 -16.47 22.07
N ALA A 113 0.16 -15.27 21.69
CA ALA A 113 1.43 -14.70 22.15
C ALA A 113 1.36 -13.16 22.12
N THR A 114 1.57 -12.58 23.30
CA THR A 114 1.58 -11.16 23.63
C THR A 114 2.98 -10.59 23.34
N LEU A 115 3.06 -9.40 22.73
CA LEU A 115 3.78 -8.21 23.18
C LEU A 115 3.31 -7.00 22.36
#